data_AF-A0A954QM63-F1
#
_entry.id   AF-A0A954QM63-F1
#
_cell.length_a   1.000
_cell.length_b   1.000
_cell.length_c   1.000
_cell.angle_alpha   90.00
_cell.angle_beta   90.00
_cell.angle_gamma   90.00
#
_symmetry.space_group_name_H-M   'P 1'
#
loop_
_entity.id
_entity.type
_entity.pdbx_description
1 polymer ?
#
loop_
_entity_poly.entity_id
_entity_poly.type
_entity_poly.pdbx_seq_one_letter_code
_entity_poly.pdbx_strand_id
1 'polypeptide(L)'
;MAEAKILGDGEQPAVQPAPPTMADIDPVETREWLESLQYVLDSKGRERAQFLLSMLQNRATQEGVELPLQLTTPYVNTIPLDEQPAYPGNREIERRIKSIIRWNAMAMVVRANKRFEGIGGHISTFASAATLYEVGFNHFFRGRGESGYDGDQIYFQGHASPGPYSRAFLEGRLSEANLDNFRRELRDERGLSSYPYPKLMPDFGNFPTVSIGFPPIMAIY
;
A
#
# COMPACT_ATOMS: atom_id res chain seq x y z
N MET A 1 19.94 -3.21 8.41
CA MET A 1 19.36 -2.73 7.14
C MET A 1 19.63 -3.82 6.13
N ALA A 2 18.60 -4.41 5.51
CA ALA A 2 18.83 -5.33 4.41
C ALA A 2 19.17 -4.49 3.18
N GLU A 3 20.35 -4.69 2.61
CA GLU A 3 20.73 -4.11 1.32
C GLU A 3 19.79 -4.68 0.26
N ALA A 4 18.85 -3.86 -0.20
CA ALA A 4 18.11 -4.17 -1.41
C ALA A 4 19.09 -4.02 -2.58
N LYS A 5 19.50 -5.15 -3.14
CA LYS A 5 20.30 -5.22 -4.37
C LYS A 5 19.48 -4.54 -5.46
N ILE A 6 19.90 -3.34 -5.89
CA ILE A 6 19.31 -2.69 -7.07
C ILE A 6 19.81 -3.52 -8.26
N LEU A 7 18.88 -4.25 -8.89
CA LEU A 7 19.12 -4.92 -10.16
C LEU A 7 19.54 -3.85 -11.18
N GLY A 8 20.66 -4.07 -11.86
CA GLY A 8 21.13 -3.18 -12.91
C GLY A 8 20.17 -3.14 -14.09
N ASP A 9 20.22 -2.05 -14.85
CA ASP A 9 19.45 -1.85 -16.08
C ASP A 9 19.79 -2.96 -17.09
N GLY A 10 19.00 -4.04 -17.10
CA GLY A 10 19.17 -5.16 -18.03
C GLY A 10 18.71 -6.52 -17.52
N GLU A 11 18.61 -6.74 -16.21
CA GLU A 11 18.11 -8.00 -15.64
C GLU A 11 16.74 -7.79 -15.00
N GLN A 12 15.69 -7.72 -15.82
CA GLN A 12 14.37 -8.08 -15.33
C GLN A 12 14.39 -9.58 -15.01
N PRO A 13 14.00 -10.03 -13.81
CA PRO A 13 13.84 -11.45 -13.56
C PRO A 13 12.86 -11.97 -14.61
N ALA A 14 13.33 -12.85 -15.49
CA ALA A 14 12.49 -13.49 -16.49
C ALA A 14 11.30 -14.09 -15.74
N VAL A 15 10.09 -13.61 -16.06
CA VAL A 15 8.86 -14.23 -15.59
C VAL A 15 8.89 -15.63 -16.15
N GLN A 16 9.25 -16.61 -15.33
CA GLN A 16 9.11 -18.00 -15.73
C GLN A 16 7.62 -18.30 -15.68
N PRO A 17 6.94 -18.49 -16.82
CA PRO A 17 5.59 -19.01 -16.78
C PRO A 17 5.62 -20.35 -16.05
N ALA A 18 4.54 -20.69 -15.36
CA ALA A 18 4.39 -22.03 -14.82
C ALA A 18 4.70 -23.05 -15.93
N PRO A 19 5.49 -24.11 -15.64
CA PRO A 19 5.84 -25.08 -16.66
C PRO A 19 4.55 -25.67 -17.25
N PRO A 20 4.49 -25.88 -18.57
CA PRO A 20 3.33 -26.49 -19.18
C PRO A 20 3.04 -27.84 -18.51
N THR A 21 1.77 -28.14 -18.31
CA THR A 21 1.30 -29.36 -17.61
C THR A 21 1.62 -30.64 -18.37
N MET A 22 2.03 -30.54 -19.64
CA MET A 22 2.39 -31.64 -20.52
C MET A 22 3.73 -31.37 -21.21
N ALA A 23 4.44 -32.45 -21.54
CA ALA A 23 5.62 -32.39 -22.38
C ALA A 23 5.24 -31.85 -23.78
N ASP A 24 6.02 -30.88 -24.27
CA ASP A 24 5.82 -30.30 -25.60
C ASP A 24 6.03 -31.37 -26.68
N ILE A 25 4.97 -31.69 -27.41
CA ILE A 25 4.96 -32.74 -28.43
C ILE A 25 5.54 -32.25 -29.77
N ASP A 26 5.54 -30.94 -30.01
CA ASP A 26 6.10 -30.31 -31.21
C ASP A 26 6.74 -28.95 -30.87
N PRO A 27 8.01 -28.94 -30.45
CA PRO A 27 8.73 -27.72 -30.12
C PRO A 27 8.99 -26.78 -31.31
N VAL A 28 8.79 -27.24 -32.55
CA VAL A 28 8.90 -26.39 -33.75
C VAL A 28 7.64 -25.57 -33.88
N GLU A 29 6.46 -26.21 -33.83
CA GLU A 29 5.17 -25.51 -33.86
C GLU A 29 5.07 -24.49 -32.72
N THR A 30 5.38 -24.90 -31.48
CA THR A 30 5.36 -23.99 -30.32
C THR A 30 6.23 -22.74 -30.55
N ARG A 31 7.37 -22.90 -31.20
CA ARG A 31 8.27 -21.78 -31.53
C ARG A 31 7.69 -20.87 -32.59
N GLU A 32 7.08 -21.41 -33.64
CA GLU A 32 6.44 -20.62 -34.69
C GLU A 32 5.29 -19.75 -34.13
N TRP A 33 4.52 -20.27 -33.17
CA TRP A 33 3.50 -19.50 -32.46
C TRP A 33 4.09 -18.37 -31.61
N LEU A 34 5.16 -18.63 -30.87
CA LEU A 34 5.86 -17.62 -30.08
C LEU A 34 6.50 -16.54 -30.96
N GLU A 35 7.13 -16.92 -32.07
CA GLU A 35 7.70 -15.99 -33.06
C GLU A 35 6.61 -15.14 -33.72
N SER A 36 5.45 -15.72 -34.01
CA SER A 36 4.29 -15.00 -34.55
C SER A 36 3.76 -13.97 -33.56
N LEU A 37 3.67 -14.31 -32.27
CA LEU A 37 3.29 -13.38 -31.22
C LEU A 37 4.32 -12.24 -31.08
N GLN A 38 5.61 -12.59 -31.08
CA GLN A 38 6.70 -11.62 -30.99
C GLN A 38 6.68 -10.64 -32.16
N TYR A 39 6.49 -11.14 -33.39
CA TYR A 39 6.32 -10.32 -34.57
C TYR A 39 5.17 -9.31 -34.42
N VAL A 40 4.02 -9.74 -33.90
CA VAL A 40 2.87 -8.83 -33.69
C VAL A 40 3.20 -7.77 -32.64
N LEU A 41 3.84 -8.15 -31.53
CA LEU A 41 4.27 -7.22 -30.48
C LEU A 41 5.20 -6.14 -31.05
N ASP A 42 6.21 -6.56 -31.82
CA ASP A 42 7.23 -5.65 -32.37
C ASP A 42 6.71 -4.78 -33.51
N SER A 43 5.84 -5.32 -34.37
CA SER A 43 5.38 -4.62 -35.59
C SER A 43 4.05 -3.89 -35.43
N LYS A 44 3.16 -4.33 -34.53
CA LYS A 44 1.78 -3.85 -34.40
C LYS A 44 1.39 -3.45 -32.97
N GLY A 45 2.23 -3.71 -31.98
CA GLY A 45 2.06 -3.27 -30.60
C GLY A 45 1.18 -4.17 -29.72
N ARG A 46 1.15 -3.83 -28.41
CA ARG A 46 0.51 -4.62 -27.35
C ARG A 46 -1.00 -4.76 -27.51
N GLU A 47 -1.70 -3.68 -27.90
CA GLU A 47 -3.16 -3.71 -28.10
C GLU A 47 -3.57 -4.72 -29.17
N ARG A 48 -2.81 -4.80 -30.27
CA ARG A 48 -3.10 -5.76 -31.34
C ARG A 48 -2.84 -7.20 -30.89
N ALA A 49 -1.77 -7.42 -30.12
CA ALA A 49 -1.49 -8.74 -29.55
C ALA A 49 -2.61 -9.19 -28.60
N GLN A 50 -3.07 -8.30 -27.69
CA GLN A 50 -4.20 -8.57 -26.80
C GLN A 50 -5.46 -8.95 -27.58
N PHE A 51 -5.81 -8.17 -28.61
CA PHE A 51 -6.96 -8.46 -29.47
C PHE A 51 -6.87 -9.86 -30.10
N LEU A 52 -5.72 -10.24 -30.66
CA LEU A 52 -5.53 -11.54 -31.30
C LEU A 52 -5.63 -12.69 -30.28
N LEU A 53 -5.02 -12.54 -29.12
CA LEU A 53 -5.09 -13.53 -28.03
C LEU A 53 -6.54 -13.71 -27.56
N SER A 54 -7.31 -12.62 -27.39
CA SER A 54 -8.74 -12.71 -27.05
C SER A 54 -9.54 -13.43 -28.13
N MET A 55 -9.27 -13.20 -29.41
CA MET A 55 -9.94 -13.91 -30.50
C MET A 55 -9.61 -15.41 -30.52
N LEU A 56 -8.36 -15.78 -30.29
CA LEU A 56 -7.93 -17.18 -30.19
C LEU A 56 -8.57 -17.87 -28.98
N GLN A 57 -8.58 -17.21 -27.82
CA GLN A 57 -9.24 -17.69 -26.61
C GLN A 57 -10.74 -17.91 -26.85
N ASN A 58 -11.44 -16.93 -27.43
CA ASN A 58 -12.86 -17.07 -27.76
C ASN A 58 -13.13 -18.25 -28.71
N ARG A 59 -12.30 -18.43 -29.75
CA ARG A 59 -12.45 -19.53 -30.69
C ARG A 59 -12.20 -20.88 -30.03
N ALA A 60 -11.16 -21.00 -29.21
CA ALA A 60 -10.84 -22.21 -28.47
C ALA A 60 -11.99 -22.60 -27.51
N THR A 61 -12.55 -21.63 -26.78
CA THR A 61 -13.71 -21.86 -25.90
C THR A 61 -14.94 -22.30 -26.69
N GLN A 62 -15.21 -21.73 -27.87
CA GLN A 62 -16.33 -22.16 -28.73
C GLN A 62 -16.19 -23.61 -29.22
N GLU A 63 -14.95 -24.07 -29.42
CA GLU A 63 -14.64 -25.45 -29.82
C GLU A 63 -14.53 -26.40 -28.61
N GLY A 64 -14.87 -25.95 -27.40
CA GLY A 64 -14.89 -26.77 -26.19
C GLY A 64 -13.53 -26.99 -25.54
N VAL A 65 -12.51 -26.21 -25.91
CA VAL A 65 -11.20 -26.24 -25.23
C VAL A 65 -11.34 -25.59 -23.85
N GLU A 66 -11.08 -26.36 -22.79
CA GLU A 66 -10.98 -25.82 -21.43
C GLU A 66 -9.71 -24.98 -21.29
N LEU A 67 -9.88 -23.66 -21.23
CA LEU A 67 -8.77 -22.75 -20.99
C LEU A 67 -8.57 -22.54 -19.49
N PRO A 68 -7.33 -22.59 -19.00
CA PRO A 68 -7.05 -22.30 -17.60
C PRO A 68 -7.44 -20.85 -17.29
N LEU A 69 -8.34 -20.67 -16.32
CA LEU A 69 -8.67 -19.37 -15.74
C LEU A 69 -7.44 -18.83 -14.99
N GLN A 70 -6.72 -17.90 -15.61
CA GLN A 70 -5.64 -17.17 -14.95
C GLN A 70 -6.25 -16.10 -14.03
N LEU A 71 -6.64 -16.51 -12.82
CA LEU A 71 -7.13 -15.61 -11.76
C LEU A 71 -6.01 -14.81 -11.08
N THR A 72 -4.76 -15.02 -11.48
CA THR A 72 -3.59 -14.43 -10.85
C THR A 72 -2.66 -13.85 -11.90
N THR A 73 -2.15 -12.64 -11.62
CA THR A 73 -1.09 -12.03 -12.40
C THR A 73 0.27 -12.54 -11.93
N PRO A 74 1.34 -12.42 -12.74
CA PRO A 74 2.70 -12.72 -12.29
C PRO A 74 3.07 -11.95 -11.02
N TYR A 75 3.97 -12.51 -10.21
CA TYR A 75 4.44 -11.91 -8.95
C TYR A 75 5.47 -10.80 -9.20
N VAL A 76 5.04 -9.76 -9.92
CA VAL A 76 5.80 -8.56 -10.29
C VAL A 76 4.92 -7.32 -10.10
N ASN A 77 5.51 -6.13 -10.20
CA ASN A 77 4.76 -4.88 -10.12
C ASN A 77 3.78 -4.78 -11.30
N THR A 78 2.53 -4.40 -11.02
CA THR A 78 1.49 -4.18 -12.04
C THR A 78 1.84 -3.01 -12.97
N ILE A 79 2.48 -1.96 -12.45
CA ILE A 79 2.93 -0.79 -13.22
C ILE A 79 4.43 -0.96 -13.52
N PRO A 80 4.84 -1.12 -14.79
CA PRO A 80 6.24 -1.27 -15.15
C PRO A 80 6.99 0.08 -15.10
N LEU A 81 8.32 0.04 -15.13
CA LEU A 81 9.16 1.22 -14.93
C LEU A 81 8.99 2.29 -16.02
N ASP A 82 8.76 1.87 -17.27
CA ASP A 82 8.52 2.73 -18.43
C ASP A 82 7.17 3.45 -18.39
N GLU A 83 6.19 2.89 -17.67
CA GLU A 83 4.88 3.53 -17.43
C GLU A 83 4.83 4.25 -16.07
N GLN A 84 5.88 4.18 -15.27
CA GLN A 84 5.92 4.81 -13.94
C GLN A 84 6.08 6.34 -14.09
N PRO A 85 5.17 7.15 -13.52
CA PRO A 85 5.30 8.60 -13.57
C PRO A 85 6.49 9.09 -12.74
N ALA A 86 7.01 10.26 -13.11
CA ALA A 86 8.01 10.95 -12.32
C ALA A 86 7.47 11.25 -10.91
N TYR A 87 8.30 11.06 -9.89
CA TYR A 87 7.90 11.34 -8.51
C TYR A 87 7.76 12.85 -8.28
N PRO A 88 6.62 13.34 -7.78
CA PRO A 88 6.35 14.79 -7.74
C PRO A 88 7.07 15.53 -6.59
N GLY A 89 7.55 14.80 -5.58
CA GLY A 89 8.10 15.38 -4.34
C GLY A 89 9.61 15.31 -4.19
N ASN A 90 10.13 15.86 -3.08
CA ASN A 90 11.54 15.76 -2.73
C ASN A 90 11.78 14.56 -1.81
N ARG A 91 12.31 13.47 -2.38
CA ARG A 91 12.52 12.21 -1.67
C ARG A 91 13.45 12.32 -0.46
N GLU A 92 14.43 13.22 -0.47
CA GLU A 92 15.35 13.39 0.65
C GLU A 92 14.65 14.03 1.85
N ILE A 93 13.93 15.13 1.62
CA ILE A 93 13.16 15.83 2.65
C ILE A 93 12.09 14.90 3.21
N GLU A 94 11.33 14.22 2.34
CA GLU A 94 10.27 13.30 2.76
C GLU A 94 10.82 12.11 3.54
N ARG A 95 12.01 11.58 3.18
CA ARG A 95 12.68 10.54 3.96
C ARG A 95 13.05 11.03 5.36
N ARG A 96 13.50 12.28 5.49
CA ARG A 96 13.82 12.89 6.80
C ARG A 96 12.56 13.04 7.65
N ILE A 97 11.50 13.61 7.09
CA ILE A 97 10.20 13.77 7.75
C ILE A 97 9.66 12.41 8.22
N LYS A 98 9.60 11.42 7.32
CA LYS A 98 9.18 10.05 7.64
C LYS A 98 10.01 9.44 8.78
N SER A 99 11.33 9.66 8.78
CA SER A 99 12.22 9.11 9.82
C SER A 99 11.90 9.71 11.19
N ILE A 100 11.62 11.02 11.25
CA ILE A 100 11.19 11.70 12.48
C ILE A 100 9.85 11.15 12.94
N ILE A 101 8.88 11.00 12.03
CA ILE A 101 7.56 10.46 12.35
C ILE A 101 7.66 9.02 12.87
N ARG A 102 8.47 8.18 12.25
CA ARG A 102 8.73 6.80 12.74
C ARG A 102 9.38 6.78 14.11
N TRP A 103 10.35 7.68 14.35
CA TRP A 103 11.02 7.80 15.64
C TRP A 103 10.04 8.18 16.74
N ASN A 104 9.29 9.27 16.55
CA ASN A 104 8.31 9.76 17.53
C ASN A 104 7.22 8.72 17.82
N ALA A 105 6.71 8.02 16.80
CA ALA A 105 5.71 6.95 16.97
C ALA A 105 6.24 5.81 17.86
N MET A 106 7.47 5.34 17.60
CA MET A 106 8.12 4.30 18.38
C MET A 106 8.47 4.78 19.80
N ALA A 107 9.02 5.98 19.94
CA ALA A 107 9.38 6.58 21.22
C ALA A 107 8.16 6.78 22.13
N MET A 108 7.02 7.22 21.58
CA MET A 108 5.76 7.34 22.32
C MET A 108 5.31 6.01 22.92
N VAL A 109 5.29 4.93 22.12
CA VAL A 109 4.89 3.60 22.60
C VAL A 109 5.88 3.06 23.63
N VAL A 110 7.19 3.21 23.40
CA VAL A 110 8.23 2.74 24.33
C VAL A 110 8.19 3.53 25.65
N ARG A 111 8.05 4.85 25.62
CA ARG A 111 7.91 5.70 26.83
C ARG A 111 6.69 5.28 27.64
N ALA A 112 5.54 5.04 26.99
CA ALA A 112 4.33 4.59 27.66
C ALA A 112 4.54 3.26 28.40
N ASN A 113 5.11 2.25 27.72
CA ASN A 113 5.35 0.93 28.32
C ASN A 113 6.47 0.94 29.38
N LYS A 114 7.44 1.85 29.28
CA LYS A 114 8.48 2.00 30.31
C LYS A 114 7.95 2.61 31.61
N ARG A 115 6.96 3.51 31.50
CA ARG A 115 6.37 4.20 32.66
C ARG A 115 5.20 3.43 33.27
N PHE A 116 4.49 2.65 32.46
CA PHE A 116 3.26 1.98 32.85
C PHE A 116 3.20 0.59 32.23
N GLU A 117 3.33 -0.43 33.07
CA GLU A 117 3.24 -1.83 32.64
C GLU A 117 1.86 -2.14 32.04
N GLY A 118 1.84 -2.93 30.97
CA GLY A 118 0.59 -3.42 30.36
C GLY A 118 -0.18 -2.41 29.50
N ILE A 119 0.31 -1.18 29.29
CA ILE A 119 -0.36 -0.19 28.40
C ILE A 119 -0.43 -0.68 26.94
N GLY A 120 0.62 -1.38 26.48
CA GLY A 120 0.69 -1.93 25.12
C GLY A 120 0.90 -0.86 24.04
N GLY A 121 0.52 -1.19 22.81
CA GLY A 121 0.73 -0.36 21.62
C GLY A 121 1.60 -1.06 20.58
N HIS A 122 1.34 -0.80 19.30
CA HIS A 122 1.99 -1.48 18.19
C HIS A 122 3.02 -0.56 17.51
N ILE A 123 4.24 -1.05 17.34
CA ILE A 123 5.33 -0.32 16.66
C ILE A 123 5.49 -0.82 15.22
N SER A 124 5.46 -2.14 15.03
CA SER A 124 5.72 -2.79 13.74
C SER A 124 4.71 -2.43 12.67
N THR A 125 3.42 -2.37 13.01
CA THR A 125 2.34 -2.09 12.06
C THR A 125 2.50 -0.74 11.38
N PHE A 126 2.78 0.33 12.13
CA PHE A 126 3.05 1.62 11.51
C PHE A 126 4.41 1.62 10.79
N ALA A 127 5.44 0.99 11.36
CA ALA A 127 6.76 0.97 10.76
C ALA A 127 6.79 0.34 9.35
N SER A 128 5.97 -0.70 9.10
CA SER A 128 5.85 -1.32 7.78
C SER A 128 5.05 -0.46 6.80
N ALA A 129 4.00 0.22 7.26
CA ALA A 129 3.12 1.05 6.44
C ALA A 129 3.56 2.52 6.31
N ALA A 130 4.61 2.96 7.02
CA ALA A 130 4.98 4.37 7.13
C ALA A 130 5.19 5.05 5.77
N THR A 131 5.90 4.40 4.83
CA THR A 131 6.10 4.99 3.50
C THR A 131 4.79 5.16 2.74
N LEU A 132 3.85 4.21 2.84
CA LEU A 132 2.54 4.28 2.20
C LEU A 132 1.74 5.48 2.73
N TYR A 133 1.67 5.61 4.07
CA TYR A 133 0.98 6.75 4.68
C TYR A 133 1.61 8.08 4.32
N GLU A 134 2.95 8.18 4.34
CA GLU A 134 3.65 9.44 4.05
C GLU A 134 3.49 9.89 2.60
N VAL A 135 3.52 8.95 1.64
CA VAL A 135 3.16 9.26 0.24
C VAL A 135 1.72 9.75 0.18
N GLY A 136 0.80 9.08 0.88
CA GLY A 136 -0.60 9.51 1.02
C GLY A 136 -0.72 10.94 1.52
N PHE A 137 -0.10 11.27 2.66
CA PHE A 137 -0.14 12.60 3.25
C PHE A 137 0.48 13.70 2.38
N ASN A 138 1.58 13.41 1.69
CA ASN A 138 2.29 14.44 0.92
C ASN A 138 1.67 14.70 -0.46
N HIS A 139 0.97 13.73 -1.05
CA HIS A 139 0.60 13.79 -2.47
C HIS A 139 -0.86 13.44 -2.79
N PHE A 140 -1.62 12.86 -1.86
CA PHE A 140 -2.97 12.37 -2.15
C PHE A 140 -4.03 12.91 -1.20
N PHE A 141 -3.83 12.75 0.11
CA PHE A 141 -4.83 13.00 1.13
C PHE A 141 -5.27 14.47 1.18
N ARG A 142 -6.56 14.69 1.01
CA ARG A 142 -7.21 16.00 1.07
C ARG A 142 -7.83 16.24 2.45
N GLY A 143 -7.48 17.36 3.07
CA GLY A 143 -8.14 17.83 4.29
C GLY A 143 -9.60 18.25 4.03
N ARG A 144 -10.40 18.40 5.09
CA ARG A 144 -11.87 18.63 5.02
C ARG A 144 -12.30 19.95 4.35
N GLY A 145 -11.36 20.84 3.98
CA GLY A 145 -11.66 22.14 3.40
C GLY A 145 -12.45 23.07 4.33
N GLU A 146 -12.95 24.18 3.80
CA GLU A 146 -13.74 25.17 4.56
C GLU A 146 -15.19 24.70 4.81
N SER A 147 -15.77 23.93 3.88
CA SER A 147 -17.13 23.38 4.01
C SER A 147 -17.23 22.26 5.05
N GLY A 148 -16.10 21.62 5.38
CA GLY A 148 -16.02 20.50 6.31
C GLY A 148 -16.35 19.13 5.71
N TYR A 149 -16.74 19.04 4.43
CA TYR A 149 -17.16 17.80 3.77
C TYR A 149 -16.38 17.44 2.50
N ASP A 150 -15.45 18.29 2.06
CA ASP A 150 -14.78 18.15 0.75
C ASP A 150 -13.49 17.31 0.79
N GLY A 151 -13.14 16.76 1.95
CA GLY A 151 -11.90 16.01 2.16
C GLY A 151 -12.04 14.50 1.92
N ASP A 152 -10.90 13.82 1.86
CA ASP A 152 -10.87 12.37 1.71
C ASP A 152 -11.29 11.66 3.01
N GLN A 153 -12.08 10.61 2.87
CA GLN A 153 -12.48 9.76 3.99
C GLN A 153 -11.46 8.63 4.20
N ILE A 154 -10.51 8.85 5.12
CA ILE A 154 -9.39 7.92 5.32
C ILE A 154 -9.66 7.00 6.50
N TYR A 155 -9.81 5.71 6.22
CA TYR A 155 -9.94 4.64 7.21
C TYR A 155 -8.55 4.15 7.65
N PHE A 156 -7.86 4.96 8.47
CA PHE A 156 -6.53 4.59 9.01
C PHE A 156 -6.58 3.25 9.74
N GLN A 157 -5.60 2.37 9.53
CA GLN A 157 -5.51 1.11 10.28
C GLN A 157 -5.37 1.37 11.78
N GLY A 158 -6.27 0.82 12.60
CA GLY A 158 -6.33 1.14 14.03
C GLY A 158 -5.00 0.97 14.76
N HIS A 159 -4.35 -0.18 14.59
CA HIS A 159 -3.05 -0.48 15.20
C HIS A 159 -1.89 0.40 14.70
N ALA A 160 -2.07 1.15 13.61
CA ALA A 160 -1.10 2.11 13.12
C ALA A 160 -1.28 3.53 13.71
N SER A 161 -2.21 3.72 14.66
CA SER A 161 -2.51 5.01 15.31
C SER A 161 -1.30 5.79 15.83
N PRO A 162 -0.18 5.17 16.30
CA PRO A 162 0.99 5.93 16.72
C PRO A 162 1.60 6.80 15.60
N GLY A 163 1.42 6.41 14.34
CA GLY A 163 1.90 7.14 13.18
C GLY A 163 1.20 8.49 12.98
N PRO A 164 -0.13 8.51 12.77
CA PRO A 164 -0.89 9.74 12.68
C PRO A 164 -0.72 10.68 13.88
N TYR A 165 -0.62 10.17 15.12
CA TYR A 165 -0.31 11.00 16.28
C TYR A 165 1.08 11.64 16.20
N SER A 166 2.08 10.85 15.81
CA SER A 166 3.44 11.33 15.61
C SER A 166 3.54 12.41 14.53
N ARG A 167 2.81 12.23 13.41
CA ARG A 167 2.72 13.25 12.37
C ARG A 167 2.01 14.50 12.87
N ALA A 168 0.88 14.36 13.55
CA ALA A 168 0.15 15.49 14.11
C ALA A 168 0.97 16.28 15.15
N PHE A 169 1.81 15.61 15.93
CA PHE A 169 2.78 16.27 16.81
C PHE A 169 3.81 17.07 16.00
N LEU A 170 4.38 16.50 14.93
CA LEU A 170 5.32 17.20 14.06
C LEU A 170 4.67 18.41 13.35
N GLU A 171 3.38 18.34 13.04
CA GLU A 171 2.56 19.42 12.49
C GLU A 171 2.11 20.45 13.53
N GLY A 172 2.46 20.26 14.81
CA GLY A 172 2.07 21.18 15.90
C GLY A 172 0.61 21.07 16.34
N ARG A 173 -0.13 20.03 15.92
CA ARG A 173 -1.53 19.77 16.30
C ARG A 173 -1.68 19.02 17.62
N LEU A 174 -0.61 18.37 18.09
CA LEU A 174 -0.53 17.70 19.38
C LEU A 174 0.70 18.19 20.15
N SER A 175 0.60 18.26 21.47
CA SER A 175 1.70 18.60 22.37
C SER A 175 2.53 17.36 22.74
N GLU A 176 3.72 17.57 23.32
CA GLU A 176 4.50 16.46 23.90
C GLU A 176 3.73 15.77 25.03
N ALA A 177 2.96 16.53 25.82
CA ALA A 177 2.18 15.99 26.92
C ALA A 177 0.99 15.13 26.46
N ASN A 178 0.39 15.43 25.29
CA ASN A 178 -0.55 14.50 24.67
C ASN A 178 0.12 13.14 24.39
N LEU A 179 1.32 13.16 23.79
CA LEU A 179 2.08 11.95 23.46
C LEU A 179 2.50 11.18 24.71
N ASP A 180 2.91 11.87 25.77
CA ASP A 180 3.24 11.28 27.07
C ASP A 180 2.05 10.62 27.76
N ASN A 181 0.84 11.05 27.42
CA ASN A 181 -0.42 10.49 27.86
C ASN A 181 -1.03 9.52 26.85
N PHE A 182 -0.24 8.94 25.94
CA PHE A 182 -0.69 7.88 25.04
C PHE A 182 -1.33 6.72 25.83
N ARG A 183 -2.56 6.36 25.45
CA ARG A 183 -3.45 5.37 26.10
C ARG A 183 -3.85 5.70 27.53
N ARG A 184 -3.69 6.97 27.95
CA ARG A 184 -4.02 7.46 29.31
C ARG A 184 -4.85 8.72 29.19
N GLU A 185 -6.13 8.54 28.87
CA GLU A 185 -7.02 9.62 28.42
C GLU A 185 -7.58 10.47 29.56
N LEU A 186 -7.63 9.93 30.79
CA LEU A 186 -8.13 10.61 31.99
C LEU A 186 -7.00 11.33 32.73
N ARG A 187 -6.47 12.40 32.13
CA ARG A 187 -5.38 13.24 32.65
C ARG A 187 -5.74 14.71 32.51
N ASP A 188 -5.06 15.57 33.28
CA ASP A 188 -5.28 17.02 33.24
C ASP A 188 -5.06 17.56 31.82
N GLU A 189 -3.97 17.14 31.17
CA GLU A 189 -3.80 17.28 29.73
C GLU A 189 -4.27 16.02 29.03
N ARG A 190 -5.24 16.18 28.13
CA ARG A 190 -5.90 15.06 27.46
C ARG A 190 -4.90 14.12 26.80
N GLY A 191 -5.05 12.82 27.08
CA GLY A 191 -4.26 11.77 26.44
C GLY A 191 -4.78 11.37 25.06
N LEU A 192 -4.01 10.50 24.41
CA LEU A 192 -4.36 9.95 23.11
C LEU A 192 -5.02 8.59 23.25
N SER A 193 -6.15 8.38 22.58
CA SER A 193 -6.81 7.08 22.56
C SER A 193 -5.94 6.01 21.91
N SER A 194 -6.14 4.76 22.31
CA SER A 194 -5.36 3.62 21.77
C SER A 194 -5.51 3.47 20.25
N TYR A 195 -6.71 3.72 19.73
CA TYR A 195 -7.10 3.58 18.33
C TYR A 195 -8.00 4.77 17.92
N PRO A 196 -8.34 4.91 16.62
CA PRO A 196 -9.25 5.96 16.16
C PRO A 196 -10.65 5.78 16.76
N TYR A 197 -10.94 6.48 17.85
CA TYR A 197 -12.26 6.47 18.49
C TYR A 197 -12.85 7.88 18.45
N PRO A 198 -13.72 8.19 17.47
CA PRO A 198 -14.29 9.53 17.33
C PRO A 198 -15.01 10.02 18.59
N LYS A 199 -15.63 9.10 19.34
CA LYS A 199 -16.28 9.44 20.61
C LYS A 199 -15.29 9.92 21.68
N LEU A 200 -14.08 9.38 21.67
CA LEU A 200 -13.02 9.70 22.64
C LEU A 200 -12.11 10.82 22.18
N MET A 201 -12.00 11.07 20.88
CA MET A 201 -11.23 12.15 20.24
C MET A 201 -12.00 12.73 19.03
N PRO A 202 -13.04 13.56 19.26
CA PRO A 202 -13.96 14.01 18.22
C PRO A 202 -13.30 14.94 17.19
N ASP A 203 -12.22 15.62 17.57
CA ASP A 203 -11.51 16.56 16.70
C ASP A 203 -10.30 15.93 15.98
N PHE A 204 -10.14 14.60 16.06
CA PHE A 204 -8.98 13.90 15.50
C PHE A 204 -9.34 12.68 14.65
N GLY A 205 -10.02 11.68 15.23
CA GLY A 205 -10.37 10.44 14.54
C GLY A 205 -11.78 10.48 13.98
N ASN A 206 -11.95 10.19 12.68
CA ASN A 206 -13.28 10.20 12.04
C ASN A 206 -13.95 8.81 11.99
N PHE A 207 -13.19 7.73 11.79
CA PHE A 207 -13.73 6.39 11.56
C PHE A 207 -13.12 5.35 12.51
N PRO A 208 -13.93 4.54 13.22
CA PRO A 208 -13.42 3.48 14.07
C PRO A 208 -12.98 2.25 13.28
N THR A 209 -11.70 1.90 13.35
CA THR A 209 -11.11 0.90 12.44
C THR A 209 -10.38 -0.28 13.09
N VAL A 210 -10.34 -0.34 14.42
CA VAL A 210 -9.60 -1.42 15.09
C VAL A 210 -10.31 -2.78 15.05
N SER A 211 -11.65 -2.78 14.96
CA SER A 211 -12.43 -4.01 14.77
C SER A 211 -12.28 -4.48 13.33
N ILE A 212 -11.37 -5.44 13.11
CA ILE A 212 -11.00 -5.93 11.78
C ILE A 212 -12.23 -6.49 11.05
N GLY A 213 -12.39 -6.15 9.78
CA GLY A 213 -13.51 -6.60 8.93
C GLY A 213 -14.62 -5.56 8.74
N PHE A 214 -14.88 -4.70 9.74
CA PHE A 214 -15.85 -3.61 9.59
C PHE A 214 -15.37 -2.47 8.67
N PRO A 215 -14.10 -1.99 8.72
CA PRO A 215 -13.69 -0.83 7.94
C PRO A 215 -13.81 -1.00 6.42
N PRO A 216 -13.45 -2.16 5.83
CA PRO A 216 -13.63 -2.36 4.40
C PRO A 216 -15.09 -2.23 3.94
N ILE A 217 -16.04 -2.84 4.68
CA ILE A 217 -17.45 -2.73 4.32
C ILE A 217 -17.99 -1.32 4.57
N MET A 218 -17.58 -0.64 5.64
CA MET A 218 -17.97 0.75 5.88
C MET A 218 -17.38 1.72 4.85
N ALA A 219 -16.21 1.44 4.27
CA ALA A 219 -15.64 2.28 3.23
C ALA A 219 -16.33 2.12 1.85
N ILE A 220 -17.09 1.03 1.65
CA ILE A 220 -17.87 0.80 0.44
C ILE A 220 -19.18 1.61 0.45
N TYR A 221 -19.78 1.80 1.62
CA TYR A 221 -21.10 2.44 1.81
C TYR A 221 -20.98 3.87 2.33
#